data_AF-A0A1W9VKA9-F1
#
_entry.id   AF-A0A1W9VKA9-F1
#
_cell.length_a   1.000
_cell.length_b   1.000
_cell.length_c   1.000
_cell.angle_alpha   90.00
_cell.angle_beta   90.00
_cell.angle_gamma   90.00
#
_symmetry.space_group_name_H-M   'P 1'
#
loop_
_entity.id
_entity.type
_entity.pdbx_description
1 polymer ?
#
loop_
_entity_poly.entity_id
_entity_poly.type
_entity_poly.pdbx_seq_one_letter_code
_entity_poly.pdbx_strand_id
1 'polypeptide(L)'
;MDSLPLNLTAICQRVDRIDVTRSQNASVRRGPFQAKIGSGMTVEQFENKVDTGRMGHVGLPESMGMVFHTLGRKLARYEDSIEPVVADSLIQTDFFTVQPGQVRGLKQVARGFTDAGEFMTLTFIAALEEPLDQDTVKISGKPDLEVILKGTNGDIATVAMAVNAIKRVKEASPGLVTMPDLPIVTFG
;
A
#
# COMPACT_ATOMS: atom_id res chain seq x y z
N MET A 1 1.56 4.45 1.54
CA MET A 1 2.64 4.11 0.59
C MET A 1 3.13 5.38 -0.11
N ASP A 2 3.56 6.35 0.69
CA ASP A 2 3.55 7.76 0.26
C ASP A 2 4.77 8.52 0.77
N SER A 3 4.98 8.56 2.09
CA SER A 3 5.96 9.38 2.77
C SER A 3 7.38 8.94 2.42
N LEU A 4 7.66 7.64 2.43
CA LEU A 4 8.97 7.12 2.01
C LEU A 4 9.27 7.42 0.53
N PRO A 5 8.40 7.09 -0.45
CA PRO A 5 8.57 7.54 -1.83
C PRO A 5 8.83 9.05 -1.96
N LEU A 6 8.07 9.89 -1.25
CA LEU A 6 8.28 11.35 -1.25
C LEU A 6 9.67 11.73 -0.76
N ASN A 7 10.13 11.15 0.36
CA ASN A 7 11.48 11.40 0.86
C ASN A 7 12.56 10.99 -0.16
N LEU A 8 12.36 9.89 -0.89
CA LEU A 8 13.29 9.46 -1.94
C LEU A 8 13.34 10.42 -3.14
N THR A 9 12.25 11.14 -3.44
CA THR A 9 12.28 12.15 -4.52
C THR A 9 13.24 13.32 -4.23
N ALA A 10 13.61 13.56 -2.97
CA ALA A 10 14.52 14.65 -2.60
C ALA A 10 15.93 14.51 -3.20
N ILE A 11 16.33 13.30 -3.59
CA ILE A 11 17.61 13.03 -4.27
C ILE A 11 17.47 12.89 -5.80
N CYS A 12 16.33 13.31 -6.36
CA CYS A 12 16.07 13.35 -7.81
C CYS A 12 16.11 14.79 -8.34
N GLN A 13 16.80 15.01 -9.46
CA GLN A 13 16.68 16.24 -10.27
C GLN A 13 15.38 16.27 -11.08
N ARG A 14 14.85 15.09 -11.43
CA ARG A 14 13.61 14.92 -12.19
C ARG A 14 12.92 13.64 -11.76
N VAL A 15 11.58 13.66 -11.68
CA VAL A 15 10.73 12.51 -11.36
C VAL A 15 9.70 12.37 -12.47
N ASP A 16 9.83 11.31 -13.26
CA ASP A 16 8.99 11.02 -14.42
C ASP A 16 7.86 10.04 -14.05
N ARG A 17 8.15 9.06 -13.18
CA ARG A 17 7.18 8.05 -12.72
C ARG A 17 7.52 7.53 -11.32
N ILE A 18 6.49 7.16 -10.53
CA ILE A 18 6.64 6.50 -9.24
C ILE A 18 5.83 5.19 -9.21
N ASP A 19 6.49 4.07 -8.95
CA ASP A 19 5.83 2.78 -8.73
C ASP A 19 6.12 2.29 -7.32
N VAL A 20 5.06 2.05 -6.53
CA VAL A 20 5.19 1.48 -5.19
C VAL A 20 4.43 0.16 -5.13
N THR A 21 5.12 -0.90 -4.76
CA THR A 21 4.50 -2.21 -4.50
C THR A 21 4.71 -2.56 -3.03
N ARG A 22 3.62 -2.82 -2.31
CA ARG A 22 3.64 -3.43 -0.98
C ARG A 22 3.10 -4.83 -1.12
N SER A 23 3.94 -5.83 -0.88
CA SER A 23 3.55 -7.24 -0.90
C SER A 23 3.76 -7.84 0.48
N GLN A 24 2.74 -8.52 1.01
CA GLN A 24 2.74 -9.00 2.39
C GLN A 24 2.31 -10.45 2.50
N ASN A 25 3.13 -11.24 3.22
CA ASN A 25 2.71 -12.56 3.65
C ASN A 25 1.69 -12.44 4.80
N ALA A 26 0.46 -12.83 4.52
CA ALA A 26 -0.64 -12.77 5.46
C ALA A 26 -0.74 -14.01 6.37
N SER A 27 -0.01 -15.10 6.09
CA SER A 27 -0.04 -16.32 6.91
C SER A 27 0.39 -16.08 8.36
N VAL A 28 1.31 -15.12 8.58
CA VAL A 28 1.80 -14.74 9.91
C VAL A 28 0.94 -13.65 10.57
N ARG A 29 -0.18 -13.27 9.96
CA ARG A 29 -1.09 -12.24 10.47
C ARG A 29 -2.26 -12.88 11.20
N ARG A 30 -2.85 -12.11 12.12
CA ARG A 30 -4.06 -12.49 12.87
C ARG A 30 -5.23 -12.90 11.97
N GLY A 31 -6.03 -13.86 12.42
CA GLY A 31 -7.21 -14.38 11.70
C GLY A 31 -8.16 -13.32 11.11
N PRO A 32 -8.52 -12.22 11.81
CA PRO A 32 -9.35 -11.17 11.24
C PRO A 32 -8.76 -10.50 10.00
N PHE A 33 -7.43 -10.38 9.92
CA PHE A 33 -6.77 -9.83 8.73
C PHE A 33 -6.83 -10.83 7.56
N GLN A 34 -6.60 -12.12 7.82
CA GLN A 34 -6.73 -13.18 6.80
C GLN A 34 -8.18 -13.23 6.26
N ALA A 35 -9.18 -13.12 7.14
CA ALA A 35 -10.59 -13.04 6.74
C ALA A 35 -10.88 -11.81 5.84
N LYS A 36 -10.29 -10.66 6.19
CA LYS A 36 -10.46 -9.39 5.45
C LYS A 36 -9.94 -9.47 4.01
N ILE A 37 -8.90 -10.27 3.76
CA ILE A 37 -8.32 -10.42 2.41
C ILE A 37 -8.99 -11.52 1.57
N GLY A 38 -10.02 -12.18 2.11
CA GLY A 38 -10.85 -13.12 1.34
C GLY A 38 -10.44 -14.58 1.47
N SER A 39 -9.56 -14.93 2.43
CA SER A 39 -9.07 -16.30 2.59
C SER A 39 -10.20 -17.33 2.66
N GLY A 40 -10.15 -18.33 1.78
CA GLY A 40 -11.10 -19.44 1.72
C GLY A 40 -12.42 -19.13 0.97
N MET A 41 -12.60 -17.92 0.44
CA MET A 41 -13.75 -17.59 -0.39
C MET A 41 -13.62 -18.22 -1.78
N THR A 42 -14.76 -18.47 -2.43
CA THR A 42 -14.77 -18.66 -3.89
C THR A 42 -14.49 -17.32 -4.59
N VAL A 43 -14.02 -17.37 -5.84
CA VAL A 43 -13.80 -16.16 -6.67
C VAL A 43 -15.10 -15.34 -6.80
N GLU A 44 -16.23 -16.00 -7.06
CA GLU A 44 -17.54 -15.35 -7.19
C GLU A 44 -17.96 -14.62 -5.89
N GLN A 45 -17.76 -15.24 -4.73
CA GLN A 45 -18.05 -14.59 -3.44
C GLN A 45 -17.15 -13.37 -3.21
N PHE A 46 -15.90 -13.45 -3.64
CA PHE A 46 -14.95 -12.34 -3.52
C PHE A 46 -15.37 -11.17 -4.42
N GLU A 47 -15.68 -11.43 -5.69
CA GLU A 47 -16.11 -10.42 -6.66
C GLU A 47 -17.36 -9.69 -6.18
N ASN A 48 -18.38 -10.43 -5.71
CA ASN A 48 -19.58 -9.83 -5.12
C ASN A 48 -19.27 -8.91 -3.91
N LYS A 49 -18.23 -9.22 -3.12
CA LYS A 49 -17.81 -8.36 -2.01
C LYS A 49 -17.01 -7.13 -2.46
N VAL A 50 -16.26 -7.24 -3.54
CA VAL A 50 -15.60 -6.08 -4.18
C VAL A 50 -16.65 -5.11 -4.69
N ASP A 51 -17.65 -5.61 -5.45
CA ASP A 51 -18.72 -4.79 -6.04
C ASP A 51 -19.57 -4.07 -4.99
N THR A 52 -19.71 -4.66 -3.81
CA THR A 52 -20.44 -4.04 -2.67
C THR A 52 -19.57 -3.14 -1.80
N GLY A 53 -18.31 -2.88 -2.19
CA GLY A 53 -17.37 -2.00 -1.47
C GLY A 53 -16.90 -2.55 -0.12
N ARG A 54 -16.99 -3.88 0.08
CA ARG A 54 -16.68 -4.55 1.36
C ARG A 54 -15.28 -5.17 1.39
N MET A 55 -14.48 -5.00 0.33
CA MET A 55 -13.13 -5.55 0.20
C MET A 55 -12.14 -4.47 -0.23
N GLY A 56 -10.86 -4.67 0.10
CA GLY A 56 -9.76 -3.80 -0.33
C GLY A 56 -8.93 -3.22 0.82
N HIS A 57 -7.81 -2.63 0.43
CA HIS A 57 -6.99 -1.76 1.26
C HIS A 57 -7.61 -0.36 1.31
N VAL A 58 -7.55 0.26 2.48
CA VAL A 58 -8.01 1.63 2.71
C VAL A 58 -6.76 2.50 2.81
N GLY A 59 -6.69 3.57 2.01
CA GLY A 59 -5.56 4.50 2.04
C GLY A 59 -4.91 4.80 0.67
N LEU A 60 -5.21 4.04 -0.39
CA LEU A 60 -4.58 4.28 -1.71
C LEU A 60 -4.95 5.63 -2.32
N PRO A 61 -6.23 6.07 -2.31
CA PRO A 61 -6.59 7.40 -2.78
C PRO A 61 -5.87 8.51 -2.01
N GLU A 62 -5.74 8.38 -0.69
CA GLU A 62 -5.07 9.34 0.19
C GLU A 62 -3.55 9.38 -0.07
N SER A 63 -2.90 8.21 -0.17
CA SER A 63 -1.49 8.13 -0.57
C SER A 63 -1.26 8.76 -1.93
N MET A 64 -2.13 8.49 -2.91
CA MET A 64 -2.05 9.07 -4.26
C MET A 64 -2.17 10.59 -4.21
N GLY A 65 -3.22 11.10 -3.54
CA GLY A 65 -3.47 12.53 -3.39
C GLY A 65 -2.30 13.24 -2.71
N MET A 66 -1.75 12.67 -1.64
CA MET A 66 -0.62 13.26 -0.92
C MET A 66 0.63 13.37 -1.80
N VAL A 67 0.96 12.33 -2.58
CA VAL A 67 2.12 12.39 -3.49
C VAL A 67 1.92 13.42 -4.59
N PHE A 68 0.76 13.44 -5.24
CA PHE A 68 0.44 14.42 -6.27
C PHE A 68 0.50 15.86 -5.72
N HIS A 69 -0.14 16.11 -4.58
CA HIS A 69 -0.13 17.40 -3.92
C HIS A 69 1.28 17.87 -3.58
N THR A 70 2.07 17.01 -2.92
CA THR A 70 3.43 17.36 -2.46
C THR A 70 4.38 17.67 -3.63
N LEU A 71 4.24 16.96 -4.75
CA LEU A 71 5.07 17.19 -5.94
C LEU A 71 4.51 18.29 -6.87
N GLY A 72 3.48 19.02 -6.44
CA GLY A 72 2.87 20.09 -7.23
C GLY A 72 2.20 19.60 -8.52
N ARG A 73 1.75 18.35 -8.57
CA ARG A 73 1.10 17.73 -9.72
C ARG A 73 -0.41 17.68 -9.54
N LYS A 74 -1.15 17.99 -10.60
CA LYS A 74 -2.61 17.81 -10.65
C LYS A 74 -2.94 16.34 -10.92
N LEU A 75 -3.76 15.74 -10.07
CA LEU A 75 -4.35 14.42 -10.31
C LEU A 75 -5.54 14.60 -11.27
N ALA A 76 -5.32 14.34 -12.56
CA ALA A 76 -6.32 14.50 -13.59
C ALA A 76 -7.32 13.35 -13.62
N ARG A 77 -6.85 12.13 -13.34
CA ARG A 77 -7.66 10.91 -13.27
C ARG A 77 -7.09 9.95 -12.25
N TYR A 78 -7.97 9.25 -11.56
CA TYR A 78 -7.68 8.17 -10.62
C TYR A 78 -8.47 6.93 -11.03
N GLU A 79 -7.81 5.79 -11.02
CA GLU A 79 -8.43 4.49 -11.24
C GLU A 79 -7.91 3.51 -10.22
N ASP A 80 -8.77 2.61 -9.74
CA ASP A 80 -8.34 1.46 -8.96
C ASP A 80 -9.07 0.18 -9.37
N SER A 81 -8.42 -0.95 -9.09
CA SER A 81 -8.98 -2.28 -9.30
C SER A 81 -8.58 -3.20 -8.15
N ILE A 82 -9.47 -4.14 -7.81
CA ILE A 82 -9.22 -5.18 -6.81
C ILE A 82 -9.43 -6.53 -7.49
N GLU A 83 -8.42 -7.38 -7.44
CA GLU A 83 -8.42 -8.73 -8.01
C GLU A 83 -8.15 -9.75 -6.90
N PRO A 84 -8.80 -10.94 -6.94
CA PRO A 84 -8.47 -12.02 -6.03
C PRO A 84 -7.09 -12.61 -6.37
N VAL A 85 -6.35 -12.98 -5.34
CA VAL A 85 -5.20 -13.89 -5.48
C VAL A 85 -5.70 -15.30 -5.20
N VAL A 86 -5.62 -16.18 -6.19
CA VAL A 86 -6.17 -17.55 -6.12
C VAL A 86 -5.07 -18.54 -5.72
N ALA A 87 -5.42 -19.50 -4.86
CA ALA A 87 -4.54 -20.58 -4.46
C ALA A 87 -4.42 -21.63 -5.59
N ASP A 88 -3.20 -22.03 -5.89
CA ASP A 88 -2.89 -23.14 -6.81
C ASP A 88 -2.82 -24.50 -6.09
N SER A 89 -2.68 -24.47 -4.76
CA SER A 89 -2.43 -25.60 -3.88
C SER A 89 -3.17 -25.41 -2.55
N LEU A 90 -3.23 -26.46 -1.73
CA LEU A 90 -3.84 -26.39 -0.40
C LEU A 90 -2.98 -25.52 0.52
N ILE A 91 -3.57 -24.48 1.11
CA ILE A 91 -2.92 -23.65 2.13
C ILE A 91 -3.63 -23.83 3.46
N GLN A 92 -2.85 -24.07 4.53
CA GLN A 92 -3.37 -24.19 5.89
C GLN A 92 -2.69 -23.19 6.82
N THR A 93 -3.49 -22.43 7.56
CA THR A 93 -3.04 -21.58 8.68
C THR A 93 -3.79 -21.99 9.94
N ASP A 94 -3.42 -21.40 11.07
CA ASP A 94 -4.16 -21.57 12.33
C ASP A 94 -5.64 -21.10 12.24
N PHE A 95 -6.01 -20.37 11.20
CA PHE A 95 -7.33 -19.73 11.07
C PHE A 95 -8.13 -20.18 9.84
N PHE A 96 -7.47 -20.60 8.76
CA PHE A 96 -8.11 -20.93 7.49
C PHE A 96 -7.50 -22.18 6.84
N THR A 97 -8.34 -22.95 6.16
CA THR A 97 -7.92 -23.96 5.18
C THR A 97 -8.44 -23.49 3.82
N VAL A 98 -7.55 -23.22 2.87
CA VAL A 98 -7.86 -22.68 1.54
C VAL A 98 -7.52 -23.74 0.50
N GLN A 99 -8.53 -24.19 -0.24
CA GLN A 99 -8.40 -25.20 -1.30
C GLN A 99 -7.87 -24.58 -2.60
N PRO A 100 -7.26 -25.37 -3.50
CA PRO A 100 -6.96 -24.93 -4.86
C PRO A 100 -8.21 -24.34 -5.53
N GLY A 101 -8.05 -23.21 -6.21
CA GLY A 101 -9.15 -22.47 -6.84
C GLY A 101 -9.92 -21.53 -5.91
N GLN A 102 -9.65 -21.54 -4.59
CA GLN A 102 -10.19 -20.55 -3.65
C GLN A 102 -9.25 -19.36 -3.52
N VAL A 103 -9.80 -18.26 -3.03
CA VAL A 103 -9.07 -17.03 -2.77
C VAL A 103 -8.15 -17.20 -1.57
N ARG A 104 -6.86 -16.90 -1.75
CA ARG A 104 -5.86 -16.82 -0.67
C ARG A 104 -5.52 -15.38 -0.26
N GLY A 105 -6.01 -14.38 -1.00
CA GLY A 105 -5.75 -12.98 -0.71
C GLY A 105 -6.28 -12.04 -1.78
N LEU A 106 -5.79 -10.80 -1.77
CA LEU A 106 -6.15 -9.79 -2.75
C LEU A 106 -4.95 -9.03 -3.28
N LYS A 107 -5.11 -8.52 -4.49
CA LYS A 107 -4.24 -7.54 -5.13
C LYS A 107 -5.09 -6.31 -5.47
N GLN A 108 -4.76 -5.16 -4.91
CA GLN A 108 -5.35 -3.89 -5.29
C GLN A 108 -4.32 -3.03 -6.00
N VAL A 109 -4.70 -2.43 -7.13
CA VAL A 109 -3.85 -1.55 -7.91
C VAL A 109 -4.55 -0.21 -8.06
N ALA A 110 -3.91 0.88 -7.64
CA ALA A 110 -4.38 2.24 -7.87
C ALA A 110 -3.41 2.98 -8.80
N ARG A 111 -3.96 3.68 -9.79
CA ARG A 111 -3.22 4.43 -10.82
C ARG A 111 -3.63 5.90 -10.78
N GLY A 112 -2.63 6.77 -10.76
CA GLY A 112 -2.78 8.21 -10.80
C GLY A 112 -2.22 8.78 -12.09
N PHE A 113 -3.03 9.61 -12.76
CA PHE A 113 -2.69 10.19 -14.05
C PHE A 113 -2.60 11.71 -13.97
N THR A 114 -1.62 12.27 -14.67
CA THR A 114 -1.58 13.68 -15.07
C THR A 114 -2.18 13.80 -16.48
N ASP A 115 -2.33 15.03 -16.98
CA ASP A 115 -2.74 15.26 -18.37
C ASP A 115 -1.74 14.67 -19.39
N ALA A 116 -0.48 14.44 -19.00
CA ALA A 116 0.54 13.82 -19.83
C ALA A 116 0.53 12.28 -19.81
N GLY A 117 -0.25 11.65 -18.92
CA GLY A 117 -0.32 10.19 -18.78
C GLY A 117 -0.14 9.70 -17.34
N GLU A 118 0.08 8.40 -17.19
CA GLU A 118 0.21 7.73 -15.90
C GLU A 118 1.49 8.13 -15.18
N PHE A 119 1.36 8.78 -14.04
CA PHE A 119 2.49 9.27 -13.26
C PHE A 119 2.84 8.33 -12.11
N MET A 120 1.84 7.64 -11.53
CA MET A 120 2.05 6.85 -10.34
C MET A 120 1.18 5.60 -10.30
N THR A 121 1.76 4.48 -9.86
CA THR A 121 1.03 3.24 -9.53
C THR A 121 1.34 2.81 -8.10
N LEU A 122 0.29 2.50 -7.35
CA LEU A 122 0.34 1.85 -6.05
C LEU A 122 -0.24 0.44 -6.17
N THR A 123 0.58 -0.58 -5.93
CA THR A 123 0.16 -1.99 -5.88
C THR A 123 0.23 -2.50 -4.46
N PHE A 124 -0.90 -2.95 -3.92
CA PHE A 124 -1.00 -3.61 -2.63
C PHE A 124 -1.36 -5.07 -2.81
N ILE A 125 -0.53 -5.98 -2.31
CA ILE A 125 -0.74 -7.43 -2.33
C ILE A 125 -0.71 -7.91 -0.89
N ALA A 126 -1.77 -8.60 -0.48
CA ALA A 126 -1.80 -9.33 0.78
C ALA A 126 -2.43 -10.70 0.53
N ALA A 127 -1.65 -11.75 0.71
CA ALA A 127 -2.07 -13.12 0.48
C ALA A 127 -1.40 -14.09 1.46
N LEU A 128 -2.09 -15.20 1.76
CA LEU A 128 -1.48 -16.31 2.49
C LEU A 128 -0.37 -16.94 1.66
N GLU A 129 0.77 -17.24 2.29
CA GLU A 129 1.97 -17.79 1.64
C GLU A 129 2.45 -16.91 0.47
N GLU A 130 2.32 -15.59 0.60
CA GLU A 130 2.90 -14.66 -0.37
C GLU A 130 4.43 -14.73 -0.28
N PRO A 131 5.15 -15.11 -1.36
CA PRO A 131 6.59 -15.34 -1.31
C PRO A 131 7.39 -14.04 -1.13
N LEU A 132 6.86 -12.93 -1.63
CA LEU A 132 7.48 -11.62 -1.55
C LEU A 132 6.83 -10.85 -0.39
N ASP A 133 7.46 -10.86 0.79
CA ASP A 133 7.08 -10.01 1.94
C ASP A 133 8.01 -8.80 2.02
N GLN A 134 7.72 -7.77 1.20
CA GLN A 134 8.55 -6.57 1.06
C GLN A 134 7.76 -5.39 0.50
N ASP A 135 8.28 -4.19 0.76
CA ASP A 135 7.91 -2.97 0.04
C ASP A 135 8.97 -2.68 -1.02
N THR A 136 8.55 -2.27 -2.22
CA THR A 136 9.43 -1.84 -3.31
C THR A 136 8.98 -0.47 -3.80
N VAL A 137 9.91 0.48 -3.83
CA VAL A 137 9.69 1.82 -4.38
C VAL A 137 10.63 1.99 -5.57
N LYS A 138 10.06 2.26 -6.74
CA LYS A 138 10.79 2.61 -7.96
C LYS A 138 10.43 4.03 -8.35
N ILE A 139 11.45 4.82 -8.67
CA ILE A 139 11.29 6.18 -9.19
C ILE A 139 12.07 6.23 -10.50
N SER A 140 11.36 6.44 -11.61
CA SER A 140 12.00 6.73 -12.89
C SER A 140 12.19 8.24 -13.02
N GLY A 141 13.35 8.68 -13.48
CA GLY A 141 13.68 10.10 -13.51
C GLY A 141 15.15 10.38 -13.77
N LYS A 142 15.73 11.25 -12.93
CA LYS A 142 17.16 11.55 -12.97
C LYS A 142 17.68 11.80 -11.55
N PRO A 143 18.43 10.87 -10.94
CA PRO A 143 18.65 9.48 -11.39
C PRO A 143 17.37 8.63 -11.26
N ASP A 144 17.41 7.44 -11.85
CA ASP A 144 16.48 6.37 -11.51
C ASP A 144 16.85 5.78 -10.14
N LEU A 145 15.85 5.43 -9.33
CA LEU A 145 16.01 4.86 -8.00
C LEU A 145 15.16 3.61 -7.83
N GLU A 146 15.71 2.64 -7.11
CA GLU A 146 14.97 1.48 -6.61
C GLU A 146 15.36 1.23 -5.14
N VAL A 147 14.35 1.08 -4.29
CA VAL A 147 14.50 0.72 -2.88
C VAL A 147 13.64 -0.50 -2.59
N ILE A 148 14.25 -1.51 -1.97
CA ILE A 148 13.55 -2.69 -1.44
C ILE A 148 13.67 -2.67 0.08
N LEU A 149 12.53 -2.58 0.76
CA LEU A 149 12.42 -2.59 2.21
C LEU A 149 11.78 -3.89 2.67
N LYS A 150 12.43 -4.60 3.59
CA LYS A 150 11.97 -5.88 4.16
C LYS A 150 11.72 -5.74 5.66
N GLY A 151 10.80 -6.55 6.19
CA GLY A 151 10.53 -6.63 7.62
C GLY A 151 9.48 -5.65 8.16
N THR A 152 8.81 -4.88 7.28
CA THR A 152 7.75 -3.93 7.69
C THR A 152 6.46 -4.64 8.08
N ASN A 153 6.38 -5.09 9.33
CA ASN A 153 5.13 -5.56 9.93
C ASN A 153 4.16 -4.38 10.09
N GLY A 154 3.02 -4.42 9.39
CA GLY A 154 2.06 -3.31 9.35
C GLY A 154 1.46 -2.95 10.70
N ASP A 155 1.12 -3.93 11.53
CA ASP A 155 0.53 -3.66 12.86
C ASP A 155 1.55 -2.97 13.77
N ILE A 156 2.80 -3.46 13.80
CA ILE A 156 3.88 -2.89 14.62
C ILE A 156 4.29 -1.50 14.11
N ALA A 157 4.50 -1.37 12.80
CA ALA A 157 4.96 -0.13 12.19
C ALA A 157 3.92 1.00 12.30
N THR A 158 2.62 0.67 12.22
CA THR A 158 1.55 1.66 12.38
C THR A 158 1.54 2.24 13.80
N VAL A 159 1.64 1.38 14.82
CA VAL A 159 1.72 1.82 16.22
C VAL A 159 2.96 2.68 16.44
N ALA A 160 4.13 2.23 15.96
CA ALA A 160 5.38 2.96 16.10
C ALA A 160 5.30 4.35 15.43
N MET A 161 4.78 4.43 14.20
CA MET A 161 4.63 5.69 13.48
C MET A 161 3.69 6.66 14.22
N ALA A 162 2.55 6.18 14.70
CA ALA A 162 1.60 7.01 15.45
C ALA A 162 2.21 7.59 16.72
N VAL A 163 2.95 6.78 17.49
CA VAL A 163 3.61 7.24 18.72
C VAL A 163 4.76 8.20 18.42
N ASN A 164 5.64 7.85 17.48
CA ASN A 164 6.79 8.68 17.12
C ASN A 164 6.38 10.04 16.53
N ALA A 165 5.20 10.14 15.92
CA ALA A 165 4.67 11.38 15.37
C ALA A 165 4.20 12.39 16.44
N ILE A 166 3.90 11.94 17.68
CA ILE A 166 3.27 12.78 18.72
C ILE A 166 4.04 14.08 18.96
N LYS A 167 5.38 13.99 19.10
CA LYS A 167 6.22 15.17 19.33
C LYS A 167 6.09 16.17 18.19
N ARG A 168 6.17 15.70 16.94
CA ARG A 168 6.13 16.56 15.75
C ARG A 168 4.75 17.18 15.55
N VAL A 169 3.69 16.45 15.83
CA VAL A 169 2.32 16.96 15.80
C VAL A 169 2.10 18.02 16.88
N LYS A 170 2.61 17.80 18.11
CA LYS A 170 2.50 18.78 19.20
C LYS A 170 3.21 20.10 18.88
N GLU A 171 4.33 20.03 18.16
CA GLU A 171 5.14 21.19 17.77
C GLU A 171 4.62 21.88 16.49
N ALA A 172 3.66 21.29 15.78
CA ALA A 172 3.11 21.83 14.55
C ALA A 172 2.19 23.03 14.81
N SER A 173 2.01 23.87 13.79
CA SER A 173 1.01 24.94 13.83
C SER A 173 -0.41 24.37 13.87
N PRO A 174 -1.37 25.07 14.49
CA PRO A 174 -2.78 24.64 14.50
C PRO A 174 -3.34 24.47 13.09
N GLY A 175 -4.07 23.38 12.85
CA GLY A 175 -4.70 23.09 11.58
C GLY A 175 -4.72 21.60 11.26
N LEU A 176 -5.23 21.25 10.07
CA LEU A 176 -5.05 19.91 9.50
C LEU A 176 -3.69 19.86 8.84
N VAL A 177 -2.82 18.99 9.36
CA VAL A 177 -1.47 18.75 8.83
C VAL A 177 -1.33 17.30 8.37
N THR A 178 -0.45 17.08 7.41
CA THR A 178 -0.11 15.79 6.82
C THR A 178 1.35 15.44 7.06
N MET A 179 1.78 14.22 6.70
CA MET A 179 3.17 13.78 6.90
C MET A 179 4.22 14.72 6.24
N PRO A 180 4.00 15.24 5.02
CA PRO A 180 4.86 16.25 4.40
C PRO A 180 4.97 17.58 5.15
N ASP A 181 3.95 17.97 5.93
CA ASP A 181 3.94 19.24 6.67
C ASP A 181 4.75 19.16 7.97
N LEU A 182 5.06 17.95 8.43
CA LEU A 182 5.81 17.70 9.65
C LEU A 182 7.31 17.55 9.36
N PRO A 183 8.20 18.01 10.25
CA PRO A 183 9.60 17.64 10.13
C PRO A 183 9.75 16.11 10.28
N ILE A 184 10.77 15.50 9.66
CA ILE A 184 10.95 14.03 9.55
C ILE A 184 10.68 13.30 10.87
N VAL A 185 9.65 12.46 10.93
CA VAL A 185 9.33 11.65 12.11
C VAL A 185 10.45 10.64 12.38
N THR A 186 11.00 10.65 13.59
CA THR A 186 12.12 9.79 14.02
C THR A 186 11.72 9.02 15.27
N PHE A 187 12.39 7.90 15.53
CA PHE A 187 12.31 7.22 16.84
C PHE A 187 12.81 8.16 17.95
N GLY A 188 12.10 8.25 19.08
CA GLY A 188 12.49 9.07 20.23
C GLY A 188 11.42 9.18 21.29
#